data_AF-D9CIA9-F1
#
_entry.id   AF-D9CIA9-F1
#
_cell.length_a   1.000
_cell.length_b   1.000
_cell.length_c   1.000
_cell.angle_alpha   90.00
_cell.angle_beta   90.00
_cell.angle_gamma   90.00
#
_symmetry.space_group_name_H-M   'P 1'
#
loop_
_entity.id
_entity.type
_entity.pdbx_description
1 polymer ?
#
loop_
_entity_poly.entity_id
_entity_poly.type
_entity_poly.pdbx_seq_one_letter_code
_entity_poly.pdbx_strand_id
1 'polypeptide(L)'
;MCYFRAGTSESWRPDYKELQKFNLGKICKADDCKTFWGGEQWIDPKSKEVWDVMRKRIKMAADKGCDAIDPDNMDFYDNQISGPRGKVKLSEADSVRYLKFMSEEAGKFNMSTGLKNSISILPQVQSHIAFAVNEECVKNKECGGYGSFLARNKPVFHI
;
A
#
# COMPACT_ATOMS: atom_id res chain seq x y z
N MET A 1 -9.41 10.33 7.35
CA MET A 1 -8.52 9.34 6.68
C MET A 1 -7.82 10.01 5.51
N CYS A 2 -6.51 9.83 5.41
CA CYS A 2 -5.68 10.46 4.38
C CYS A 2 -4.98 9.40 3.52
N TYR A 3 -5.35 9.39 2.24
CA TYR A 3 -4.82 8.50 1.22
C TYR A 3 -3.42 8.91 0.77
N PHE A 4 -2.54 7.93 0.55
CA PHE A 4 -1.34 8.09 -0.25
C PHE A 4 -0.90 6.73 -0.81
N ARG A 5 -0.16 6.75 -1.93
CA ARG A 5 0.42 5.52 -2.47
C ARG A 5 1.67 5.14 -1.69
N ALA A 6 1.67 3.94 -1.10
CA ALA A 6 2.79 3.45 -0.30
C ALA A 6 3.67 2.48 -1.09
N GLY A 7 3.10 1.73 -2.04
CA GLY A 7 3.82 0.78 -2.89
C GLY A 7 4.34 1.35 -4.20
N THR A 8 3.99 2.59 -4.56
CA THR A 8 4.40 3.20 -5.82
C THR A 8 4.85 4.65 -5.64
N SER A 9 5.72 5.11 -6.55
CA SER A 9 6.08 6.51 -6.71
C SER A 9 5.20 7.16 -7.77
N GLU A 10 4.92 8.44 -7.61
CA GLU A 10 4.06 9.23 -8.47
C GLU A 10 4.85 10.46 -8.94
N SER A 11 5.09 10.59 -10.25
CA SER A 11 5.96 11.65 -10.81
C SER A 11 5.51 13.08 -10.49
N TRP A 12 4.25 13.26 -10.14
CA TRP A 12 3.65 14.55 -9.77
C TRP A 12 3.71 14.87 -8.28
N ARG A 13 4.23 13.97 -7.43
CA ARG A 13 4.38 14.26 -5.99
C ARG A 13 5.67 15.06 -5.74
N PRO A 14 5.64 15.98 -4.75
CA PRO A 14 6.82 16.81 -4.44
C PRO A 14 8.03 16.00 -3.96
N ASP A 15 7.81 14.82 -3.37
CA ASP A 15 8.85 13.91 -2.88
C ASP A 15 9.26 12.84 -3.92
N TYR A 16 8.79 12.93 -5.17
CA TYR A 16 9.10 11.96 -6.21
C TYR A 16 10.60 11.75 -6.41
N LYS A 17 11.40 12.84 -6.33
CA LYS A 17 12.86 12.76 -6.48
C LYS A 17 13.55 11.91 -5.42
N GLU A 18 12.93 11.76 -4.24
CA GLU A 18 13.42 10.89 -3.17
C GLU A 18 13.11 9.41 -3.49
N LEU A 19 11.95 9.13 -4.09
CA LEU A 19 11.51 7.77 -4.41
C LEU A 19 12.03 7.24 -5.74
N GLN A 20 12.24 8.09 -6.75
CA GLN A 20 12.56 7.65 -8.12
C GLN A 20 13.83 6.78 -8.20
N LYS A 21 14.76 6.95 -7.26
CA LYS A 21 16.00 6.16 -7.15
C LYS A 21 15.74 4.70 -6.75
N PHE A 22 14.58 4.43 -6.16
CA PHE A 22 14.15 3.13 -5.65
C PHE A 22 13.06 2.50 -6.51
N ASN A 23 12.77 3.09 -7.67
CA ASN A 23 11.81 2.52 -8.61
C ASN A 23 12.29 1.15 -9.08
N LEU A 24 11.45 0.14 -8.88
CA LEU A 24 11.68 -1.23 -9.34
C LEU A 24 11.25 -1.41 -10.79
N GLY A 25 10.25 -0.67 -11.25
CA GLY A 25 9.72 -0.85 -12.59
C GLY A 25 8.35 -0.20 -12.80
N LYS A 26 7.85 -0.34 -14.02
CA LYS A 26 6.52 0.12 -14.40
C LYS A 26 5.46 -0.75 -13.74
N ILE A 27 4.29 -0.15 -13.50
CA ILE A 27 3.09 -0.91 -13.17
C ILE A 27 2.64 -1.65 -14.43
N CYS A 28 2.61 -2.99 -14.35
CA CYS A 28 2.13 -3.85 -15.42
C CYS A 28 0.97 -4.69 -14.89
N LYS A 29 -0.18 -4.59 -15.56
CA LYS A 29 -1.19 -5.65 -15.53
C LYS A 29 -1.01 -6.45 -16.83
N ALA A 30 -0.85 -7.76 -16.72
CA ALA A 30 -0.54 -8.66 -17.83
C ALA A 30 0.80 -8.38 -18.56
N ASP A 31 1.04 -9.08 -19.67
CA ASP A 31 2.36 -9.17 -20.32
C ASP A 31 2.72 -7.96 -21.20
N ASP A 32 1.76 -7.11 -21.57
CA ASP A 32 1.99 -6.00 -22.49
C ASP A 32 2.44 -4.69 -21.82
N CYS A 33 2.48 -4.67 -20.47
CA CYS A 33 2.95 -3.55 -19.64
C CYS A 33 2.40 -2.17 -20.06
N LYS A 34 1.18 -2.11 -20.60
CA LYS A 34 0.51 -0.84 -20.86
C LYS A 34 0.19 -0.19 -19.52
N THR A 35 0.95 0.84 -19.17
CA THR A 35 0.84 1.53 -17.89
C THR A 35 -0.55 2.17 -17.78
N PHE A 36 -1.35 1.72 -16.82
CA PHE A 36 -2.67 2.31 -16.53
C PHE A 36 -2.56 3.74 -15.96
N TRP A 37 -1.43 4.07 -15.33
CA TRP A 37 -1.22 5.35 -14.65
C TRP A 37 0.13 5.95 -15.08
N GLY A 38 0.08 6.91 -16.00
CA GLY A 38 1.29 7.56 -16.54
C GLY A 38 2.05 8.31 -15.45
N GLY A 39 3.34 8.00 -15.27
CA GLY A 39 4.19 8.61 -14.24
C GLY A 39 4.28 7.81 -12.93
N GLU A 40 3.60 6.67 -12.84
CA GLU A 40 3.61 5.81 -11.67
C GLU A 40 4.57 4.61 -11.83
N GLN A 41 5.34 4.28 -10.78
CA GLN A 41 6.27 3.15 -10.78
C GLN A 41 6.25 2.41 -9.44
N TRP A 42 6.37 1.09 -9.45
CA TRP A 42 6.60 0.29 -8.24
C TRP A 42 7.91 0.73 -7.57
N ILE A 43 7.92 0.84 -6.25
CA ILE A 43 9.12 1.14 -5.46
C ILE A 43 9.57 -0.07 -4.65
N ASP A 44 10.82 -0.08 -4.19
CA ASP A 44 11.34 -1.16 -3.36
C ASP A 44 10.86 -1.03 -1.90
N PRO A 45 9.91 -1.86 -1.42
CA PRO A 45 9.41 -1.77 -0.06
C PRO A 45 10.43 -2.30 0.97
N LYS A 46 11.62 -2.76 0.54
CA LYS A 46 12.73 -3.13 1.43
C LYS A 46 13.76 -2.01 1.61
N SER A 47 13.68 -0.92 0.83
CA SER A 47 14.58 0.23 0.99
C SER A 47 14.24 1.01 2.25
N LYS A 48 15.28 1.26 3.06
CA LYS A 48 15.15 2.11 4.26
C LYS A 48 14.75 3.54 3.87
N GLU A 49 15.25 4.05 2.76
CA GLU A 49 14.95 5.39 2.27
C GLU A 49 13.48 5.52 1.84
N VAL A 50 12.91 4.47 1.23
CA VAL A 50 11.46 4.39 0.98
C VAL A 50 10.69 4.48 2.29
N TRP A 51 11.13 3.77 3.34
CA TRP A 51 10.49 3.85 4.66
C TRP A 51 10.62 5.24 5.27
N ASP A 52 11.77 5.89 5.13
CA ASP A 52 12.00 7.26 5.60
C ASP A 52 11.04 8.26 4.91
N VAL A 53 10.81 8.11 3.60
CA VAL A 53 9.80 8.91 2.87
C VAL A 53 8.40 8.65 3.41
N MET A 54 8.03 7.39 3.65
CA MET A 54 6.71 7.09 4.23
C MET A 54 6.54 7.63 5.64
N ARG A 55 7.58 7.65 6.49
CA ARG A 55 7.50 8.34 7.79
C ARG A 55 7.18 9.82 7.62
N LYS A 56 7.82 10.49 6.66
CA LYS A 56 7.53 11.90 6.36
C LYS A 56 6.08 12.10 5.89
N ARG A 57 5.56 11.21 5.04
CA ARG A 57 4.15 11.24 4.58
C ARG A 57 3.17 11.01 5.73
N ILE A 58 3.45 10.05 6.60
CA ILE A 58 2.63 9.75 7.78
C ILE A 58 2.65 10.94 8.75
N LYS A 59 3.83 11.49 9.05
CA LYS A 59 3.94 12.71 9.86
C LYS A 59 3.15 13.87 9.23
N MET A 60 3.25 14.07 7.92
CA MET A 60 2.47 15.10 7.22
C MET A 60 0.96 14.88 7.35
N ALA A 61 0.48 13.64 7.30
CA ALA A 61 -0.92 13.32 7.55
C ALA A 61 -1.32 13.73 8.98
N ALA A 62 -0.50 13.40 9.99
CA ALA A 62 -0.73 13.81 11.37
C ALA A 62 -0.75 15.34 11.53
N ASP A 63 0.23 16.04 10.95
CA ASP A 63 0.33 17.51 10.99
C ASP A 63 -0.89 18.20 10.34
N LYS A 64 -1.57 17.51 9.42
CA LYS A 64 -2.81 17.96 8.77
C LYS A 64 -4.08 17.56 9.51
N GLY A 65 -3.98 16.89 10.66
CA GLY A 65 -5.12 16.47 11.46
C GLY A 65 -5.85 15.22 10.95
N CYS A 66 -5.17 14.36 10.18
CA CYS A 66 -5.76 13.09 9.76
C CYS A 66 -5.92 12.13 10.95
N ASP A 67 -7.07 11.46 11.08
CA ASP A 67 -7.26 10.42 12.11
C ASP A 67 -6.72 9.04 11.69
N ALA A 68 -6.45 8.87 10.40
CA ALA A 68 -6.05 7.59 9.84
C ALA A 68 -5.32 7.76 8.50
N ILE A 69 -4.50 6.77 8.15
CA ILE A 69 -3.85 6.63 6.85
C ILE A 69 -4.49 5.51 6.02
N ASP A 70 -4.58 5.72 4.71
CA ASP A 70 -4.98 4.72 3.71
C ASP A 70 -3.82 4.50 2.71
N PRO A 71 -2.85 3.65 3.07
CA PRO A 71 -1.69 3.37 2.22
C PRO A 71 -2.07 2.42 1.07
N ASP A 72 -1.99 2.91 -0.16
CA ASP A 72 -2.34 2.16 -1.36
C ASP A 72 -1.17 1.36 -1.94
N ASN A 73 -1.49 0.44 -2.84
CA ASN A 73 -0.57 -0.41 -3.60
C ASN A 73 0.23 -1.37 -2.71
N MET A 74 -0.41 -1.95 -1.70
CA MET A 74 0.20 -2.94 -0.79
C MET A 74 0.21 -4.37 -1.37
N ASP A 75 -0.37 -4.55 -2.55
CA ASP A 75 -0.53 -5.77 -3.32
C ASP A 75 0.63 -6.04 -4.29
N PHE A 76 1.81 -5.48 -4.04
CA PHE A 76 2.97 -5.61 -4.93
C PHE A 76 3.43 -7.06 -5.18
N TYR A 77 3.06 -8.00 -4.31
CA TYR A 77 3.33 -9.43 -4.50
C TYR A 77 2.46 -10.10 -5.58
N ASP A 78 1.29 -9.52 -5.89
CA ASP A 78 0.38 -10.00 -6.92
C ASP A 78 0.65 -9.37 -8.29
N ASN A 79 1.63 -8.46 -8.38
CA ASN A 79 1.91 -7.68 -9.58
C ASN A 79 3.20 -8.13 -10.28
N GLN A 80 3.17 -8.13 -11.61
CA GLN A 80 4.39 -8.26 -12.41
C GLN A 80 5.12 -6.92 -12.41
N ILE A 81 6.32 -6.90 -11.82
CA ILE A 81 7.16 -5.70 -11.78
C ILE A 81 8.29 -5.87 -12.81
N SER A 82 8.24 -5.08 -13.88
CA SER A 82 9.28 -5.06 -14.90
C SER A 82 9.99 -3.72 -14.93
N GLY A 83 11.31 -3.73 -14.76
CA GLY A 83 12.12 -2.51 -14.79
C GLY A 83 13.53 -2.72 -15.35
N PRO A 84 14.41 -1.72 -15.20
CA PRO A 84 15.76 -1.74 -15.78
C PRO A 84 16.62 -2.92 -15.33
N ARG A 85 16.28 -3.54 -14.20
CA ARG A 85 16.97 -4.70 -13.60
C ARG A 85 16.29 -6.04 -13.89
N GLY A 86 15.32 -6.07 -14.82
CA GLY A 86 14.53 -7.26 -15.17
C GLY A 86 13.24 -7.37 -14.35
N LYS A 87 12.71 -8.59 -14.26
CA LYS A 87 11.51 -8.90 -13.48
C LYS A 87 11.85 -9.00 -12.00
N VAL A 88 11.14 -8.24 -11.16
CA VAL A 88 11.26 -8.30 -9.70
C VAL A 88 10.03 -8.99 -9.13
N LYS A 89 10.23 -9.94 -8.22
CA LYS A 89 9.16 -10.61 -7.49
C LYS A 89 9.25 -10.25 -6.01
N LEU A 90 8.22 -9.62 -5.48
CA LEU A 90 8.06 -9.35 -4.05
C LEU A 90 7.14 -10.40 -3.42
N SER A 91 7.31 -10.61 -2.12
CA SER A 91 6.53 -11.60 -1.36
C SER A 91 5.45 -10.93 -0.52
N GLU A 92 4.40 -11.67 -0.16
CA GLU A 92 3.42 -11.22 0.84
C GLU A 92 4.10 -10.79 2.16
N ALA A 93 5.17 -11.49 2.55
CA ALA A 93 5.95 -11.14 3.74
C ALA A 93 6.61 -9.76 3.64
N ASP A 94 6.98 -9.30 2.43
CA ASP A 94 7.45 -7.94 2.20
C ASP A 94 6.32 -6.92 2.49
N SER A 95 5.09 -7.17 2.02
CA SER A 95 3.92 -6.33 2.29
C SER A 95 3.55 -6.29 3.75
N VAL A 96 3.53 -7.45 4.42
CA VAL A 96 3.22 -7.55 5.85
C VAL A 96 4.21 -6.73 6.67
N ARG A 97 5.52 -6.87 6.42
CA ARG A 97 6.54 -6.10 7.15
C ARG A 97 6.35 -4.61 6.94
N TYR A 98 6.13 -4.20 5.70
CA TYR A 98 6.02 -2.80 5.34
C TYR A 98 4.73 -2.15 5.90
N LEU A 99 3.60 -2.85 5.87
CA LEU A 99 2.35 -2.37 6.47
C LEU A 99 2.45 -2.28 7.99
N LYS A 100 3.08 -3.27 8.65
CA LYS A 100 3.30 -3.24 10.10
C LYS A 100 4.13 -2.03 10.50
N PHE A 101 5.22 -1.75 9.78
CA PHE A 101 6.00 -0.53 9.97
C PHE A 101 5.13 0.73 9.85
N MET A 102 4.30 0.85 8.81
CA MET A 102 3.45 2.03 8.64
C MET A 102 2.38 2.17 9.72
N SER A 103 1.83 1.04 10.19
CA SER A 103 0.90 1.00 11.33
C SER A 103 1.57 1.47 12.63
N GLU A 104 2.76 0.96 12.93
CA GLU A 104 3.54 1.38 14.09
C GLU A 104 3.92 2.87 14.02
N GLU A 105 4.29 3.36 12.84
CA GLU A 105 4.62 4.77 12.63
C GLU A 105 3.39 5.68 12.79
N ALA A 106 2.25 5.31 12.21
CA ALA A 106 0.99 6.05 12.35
C ALA A 106 0.52 6.09 13.82
N GLY A 107 0.71 4.98 14.54
CA GLY A 107 0.39 4.87 15.96
C GLY A 107 1.13 5.88 16.84
N LYS A 108 2.34 6.32 16.47
CA LYS A 108 3.08 7.39 17.19
C LYS A 108 2.34 8.72 17.20
N PHE A 109 1.41 8.92 16.28
CA PHE A 109 0.61 10.12 16.13
C PHE A 109 -0.88 9.89 16.45
N ASN A 110 -1.22 8.78 17.12
CA ASN A 110 -2.60 8.35 17.40
C ASN A 110 -3.47 8.16 16.14
N MET A 111 -2.86 7.92 14.99
CA MET A 111 -3.59 7.63 13.75
C MET A 111 -3.81 6.13 13.59
N SER A 112 -4.96 5.76 13.03
CA SER A 112 -5.25 4.41 12.58
C SER A 112 -4.68 4.11 11.20
N THR A 113 -4.57 2.82 10.84
CA THR A 113 -4.09 2.39 9.52
C THR A 113 -5.10 1.45 8.86
N GLY A 114 -5.34 1.64 7.56
CA GLY A 114 -6.15 0.76 6.72
C GLY A 114 -5.33 -0.29 5.97
N LEU A 115 -6.01 -1.33 5.47
CA LEU A 115 -5.52 -2.18 4.39
C LEU A 115 -6.31 -1.91 3.11
N LYS A 116 -5.64 -1.40 2.08
CA LYS A 116 -6.22 -1.21 0.75
C LYS A 116 -6.05 -2.49 -0.10
N ASN A 117 -7.16 -3.08 -0.53
CA ASN A 117 -7.21 -4.35 -1.25
C ASN A 117 -6.35 -5.43 -0.55
N SER A 118 -5.40 -6.04 -1.26
CA SER A 118 -4.37 -6.93 -0.68
C SER A 118 -4.94 -8.01 0.25
N ILE A 119 -6.09 -8.58 -0.13
CA ILE A 119 -6.91 -9.40 0.77
C ILE A 119 -6.18 -10.66 1.27
N SER A 120 -5.22 -11.18 0.49
CA SER A 120 -4.46 -12.38 0.85
C SER A 120 -3.59 -12.19 2.11
N ILE A 121 -3.10 -10.98 2.37
CA ILE A 121 -2.31 -10.68 3.58
C ILE A 121 -3.18 -10.28 4.77
N LEU A 122 -4.48 -10.03 4.58
CA LEU A 122 -5.40 -9.60 5.66
C LEU A 122 -5.29 -10.46 6.93
N PRO A 123 -5.22 -11.81 6.88
CA PRO A 123 -5.08 -12.63 8.08
C PRO A 123 -3.83 -12.32 8.91
N GLN A 124 -2.75 -11.89 8.27
CA GLN A 124 -1.44 -11.62 8.87
C GLN A 124 -1.32 -10.20 9.45
N VAL A 125 -2.16 -9.27 8.98
CA VAL A 125 -2.11 -7.85 9.36
C VAL A 125 -3.34 -7.35 10.09
N GLN A 126 -4.41 -8.15 10.18
CA GLN A 126 -5.68 -7.76 10.80
C GLN A 126 -5.54 -7.19 12.22
N SER A 127 -4.52 -7.56 12.99
CA SER A 127 -4.24 -7.01 14.34
C SER A 127 -3.59 -5.63 14.32
N HIS A 128 -3.03 -5.20 13.18
CA HIS A 128 -2.30 -3.94 13.01
C HIS A 128 -3.09 -2.87 12.25
N ILE A 129 -4.25 -3.21 11.70
CA ILE A 129 -5.10 -2.28 10.95
C ILE A 129 -6.43 -2.08 11.68
N ALA A 130 -7.04 -0.92 11.51
CA ALA A 130 -8.34 -0.60 12.11
C ALA A 130 -9.51 -0.85 11.13
N PHE A 131 -9.25 -0.75 9.83
CA PHE A 131 -10.25 -0.91 8.77
C PHE A 131 -9.60 -1.50 7.51
N ALA A 132 -10.43 -1.88 6.54
CA ALA A 132 -10.01 -2.19 5.19
C ALA A 132 -10.72 -1.26 4.20
N VAL A 133 -10.08 -0.98 3.08
CA VAL A 133 -10.66 -0.30 1.92
C VAL A 133 -10.58 -1.28 0.76
N ASN A 134 -11.69 -1.57 0.10
CA ASN A 134 -11.72 -2.52 -1.00
C ASN A 134 -12.35 -1.90 -2.24
N GLU A 135 -11.73 -2.16 -3.39
CA GLU A 135 -12.28 -1.85 -4.70
C GLU A 135 -12.81 -3.13 -5.34
N GLU A 136 -14.06 -3.10 -5.79
CA GLU A 136 -14.67 -4.11 -6.66
C GLU A 136 -14.82 -5.54 -6.09
N CYS A 137 -14.86 -5.78 -4.77
CA CYS A 137 -14.96 -7.17 -4.27
C CYS A 137 -16.22 -7.91 -4.74
N VAL A 138 -17.31 -7.20 -4.98
CA VAL A 138 -18.56 -7.79 -5.49
C VAL A 138 -18.34 -8.32 -6.91
N LYS A 139 -17.69 -7.52 -7.76
CA LYS A 139 -17.35 -7.88 -9.15
C LYS A 139 -16.35 -9.03 -9.19
N ASN A 140 -15.34 -9.00 -8.32
CA ASN A 140 -14.29 -10.02 -8.25
C ASN A 140 -14.67 -11.24 -7.41
N LYS A 141 -15.88 -11.25 -6.80
CA LYS A 141 -16.38 -12.32 -5.91
C LYS A 141 -15.45 -12.65 -4.74
N GLU A 142 -14.78 -11.63 -4.19
CA GLU A 142 -13.79 -11.79 -3.12
C GLU A 142 -14.26 -11.21 -1.77
N CYS A 143 -15.48 -10.66 -1.67
CA CYS A 143 -15.95 -10.01 -0.42
C CYS A 143 -15.94 -10.98 0.78
N GLY A 144 -16.09 -12.29 0.54
CA GLY A 144 -16.03 -13.32 1.57
C GLY A 144 -14.70 -13.35 2.35
N GLY A 145 -13.59 -12.92 1.73
CA GLY A 145 -12.29 -12.87 2.40
C GLY A 145 -12.23 -11.89 3.58
N TYR A 146 -13.14 -10.92 3.64
CA TYR A 146 -13.24 -9.99 4.77
C TYR A 146 -14.08 -10.52 5.96
N GLY A 147 -14.68 -11.71 5.85
CA GLY A 147 -15.60 -12.22 6.87
C GLY A 147 -15.00 -12.27 8.29
N SER A 148 -13.75 -12.74 8.42
CA SER A 148 -13.06 -12.78 9.73
C SER A 148 -12.75 -11.39 10.29
N PHE A 149 -12.60 -10.39 9.43
CA PHE A 149 -12.32 -9.01 9.81
C PHE A 149 -13.58 -8.30 10.29
N LEU A 150 -14.69 -8.48 9.55
CA LEU A 150 -16.02 -8.00 9.92
C LEU A 150 -16.51 -8.63 11.24
N ALA A 151 -16.26 -9.93 11.45
CA ALA A 151 -16.59 -10.63 12.70
C ALA A 151 -15.87 -10.07 13.94
N ARG A 152 -14.78 -9.29 13.74
CA ARG A 152 -14.07 -8.56 14.80
C ARG A 152 -14.52 -7.10 14.94
N ASN A 153 -15.67 -6.74 14.37
CA ASN A 153 -16.21 -5.38 14.32
C ASN A 153 -15.27 -4.36 13.66
N LYS A 154 -14.46 -4.80 12.69
CA LYS A 154 -13.60 -3.90 11.91
C LYS A 154 -14.26 -3.60 10.56
N PRO A 155 -14.45 -2.31 10.21
CA PRO A 155 -15.21 -1.94 9.02
C PRO A 155 -14.42 -2.19 7.74
N VAL A 156 -15.16 -2.46 6.66
CA VAL A 156 -14.66 -2.52 5.29
C VAL A 156 -15.35 -1.42 4.50
N PHE A 157 -14.60 -0.43 4.05
CA PHE A 157 -15.08 0.63 3.18
C PHE A 157 -15.00 0.12 1.73
N HIS A 158 -16.13 -0.31 1.19
CA HIS A 158 -16.23 -0.87 -0.16
C HIS A 158 -16.49 0.23 -1.20
N ILE A 159 -15.80 0.13 -2.34
CA ILE A 159 -15.88 0.99 -3.53
C ILE A 159 -16.26 0.14 -4.74
#